data_AF-A0A5P9HLJ2-F1
#
_entry.id   AF-A0A5P9HLJ2-F1
#
_cell.length_a   1.000
_cell.length_b   1.000
_cell.length_c   1.000
_cell.angle_alpha   90.00
_cell.angle_beta   90.00
_cell.angle_gamma   90.00
#
_symmetry.space_group_name_H-M   'P 1'
#
loop_
_entity.id
_entity.type
_entity.pdbx_description
1 polymer ?
#
loop_
_entity_poly.entity_id
_entity_poly.type
_entity_poly.pdbx_seq_one_letter_code
_entity_poly.pdbx_strand_id
1 'polypeptide(L)'
;MKNNVDQRLKSIPKPTLGEEKKHIIHQNILNTNEQVKGGTMMSKLKPVYMMAASVAAVALFFFIILNTNVVDNPNMSGDNPQQTSKTYVEFLGKIEVHEQINPETAFIGNAGSLITFHGNILPGKYYADGMELETSEDAPMGINMNYLINEDNSAKGFDREVFSEKNLPYTLLFNATAYFTFFKNGEFVNFHINDGMETKTYSVTREQIEGLYEKDVQDFQSDLQAWEQEVMENVLMDSDKVQDFFTEITSKGE
;
A
#
# COMPACT_ATOMS: atom_id res chain seq x y z
N MET A 1 -6.98 54.41 -4.97
CA MET A 1 -5.67 53.75 -5.16
C MET A 1 -5.74 52.21 -5.28
N LYS A 2 -6.88 51.58 -5.61
CA LYS A 2 -6.99 50.10 -5.78
C LYS A 2 -6.66 49.56 -7.19
N ASN A 3 -6.71 50.40 -8.22
CA ASN A 3 -6.58 49.94 -9.62
C ASN A 3 -5.16 49.56 -10.08
N ASN A 4 -4.12 49.75 -9.25
CA ASN A 4 -2.73 49.55 -9.66
C ASN A 4 -2.18 48.16 -9.25
N VAL A 5 -2.81 47.49 -8.28
CA VAL A 5 -2.36 46.17 -7.79
C VAL A 5 -2.84 45.05 -8.73
N ASP A 6 -4.10 45.11 -9.18
CA ASP A 6 -4.66 44.11 -10.09
C ASP A 6 -4.00 44.12 -11.47
N GLN A 7 -3.52 45.27 -11.93
CA GLN A 7 -2.74 45.35 -13.18
C GLN A 7 -1.35 44.72 -13.04
N ARG A 8 -0.71 44.87 -11.87
CA ARG A 8 0.59 44.28 -11.58
C ARG A 8 0.53 42.76 -11.44
N LEU A 9 -0.56 42.21 -10.89
CA LEU A 9 -0.78 40.77 -10.78
C LEU A 9 -1.01 40.11 -12.16
N LYS A 10 -1.64 40.82 -13.11
CA LYS A 10 -1.86 40.33 -14.48
C LYS A 10 -0.60 40.38 -15.35
N SER A 11 0.38 41.21 -15.00
CA SER A 11 1.67 41.33 -15.71
C SER A 11 2.75 40.34 -15.22
N ILE A 12 2.46 39.54 -14.19
CA ILE A 12 3.39 38.51 -13.74
C ILE A 12 3.45 37.42 -14.82
N PRO A 13 4.64 37.09 -15.36
CA PRO A 13 4.78 36.02 -16.34
C PRO A 13 4.27 34.72 -15.73
N LYS A 14 3.24 34.14 -16.36
CA LYS A 14 2.71 32.86 -15.91
C LYS A 14 3.79 31.80 -16.08
N PRO A 15 3.99 30.90 -15.11
CA PRO A 15 4.90 29.77 -15.28
C PRO A 15 4.45 29.01 -16.52
N THR A 16 5.32 28.97 -17.52
CA THR A 16 5.10 28.21 -18.74
C THR A 16 5.87 26.91 -18.62
N LEU A 17 5.19 25.80 -18.88
CA LEU A 17 5.86 24.52 -18.98
C LEU A 17 6.84 24.58 -20.16
N GLY A 18 8.09 24.18 -19.95
CA GLY A 18 9.08 24.09 -21.03
C GLY A 18 8.59 23.13 -22.12
N GLU A 19 8.84 23.47 -23.38
CA GLU A 19 8.33 22.73 -24.55
C GLU A 19 8.72 21.24 -24.53
N GLU A 20 9.90 20.91 -23.99
CA GLU A 20 10.34 19.53 -23.78
C GLU A 20 9.43 18.77 -22.80
N LYS A 21 9.08 19.38 -21.66
CA LYS A 21 8.15 18.80 -20.68
C LYS A 21 6.74 18.68 -21.24
N LYS A 22 6.30 19.63 -22.08
CA LYS A 22 5.02 19.51 -22.79
C LYS A 22 5.01 18.33 -23.75
N HIS A 23 6.11 18.09 -24.46
CA HIS A 23 6.21 16.99 -25.41
C HIS A 23 6.17 15.64 -24.69
N ILE A 24 6.88 15.49 -23.57
CA ILE A 24 6.87 14.27 -22.75
C ILE A 24 5.47 14.00 -22.18
N ILE A 25 4.80 15.02 -21.63
CA ILE A 25 3.43 14.87 -21.13
C ILE A 25 2.46 14.54 -22.26
N HIS A 26 2.62 15.15 -23.43
CA HIS A 26 1.75 14.89 -24.58
C HIS A 26 1.92 13.46 -25.11
N GLN A 27 3.16 12.97 -25.23
CA GLN A 27 3.48 11.60 -25.61
C GLN A 27 2.89 10.59 -24.61
N ASN A 28 3.04 10.85 -23.31
CA ASN A 28 2.47 9.98 -22.28
C ASN A 28 0.93 9.95 -22.36
N ILE A 29 0.27 11.10 -22.53
CA ILE A 29 -1.19 11.15 -22.69
C ILE A 29 -1.66 10.42 -23.97
N LEU A 30 -0.92 10.51 -25.08
CA LEU A 30 -1.26 9.80 -26.31
C LEU A 30 -1.08 8.29 -26.15
N ASN A 31 0.01 7.84 -25.50
CA ASN A 31 0.26 6.43 -25.24
C ASN A 31 -0.76 5.83 -24.25
N THR A 32 -1.21 6.59 -23.25
CA THR A 32 -2.31 6.18 -22.35
C THR A 32 -3.64 6.09 -23.11
N ASN A 33 -3.88 6.93 -24.12
CA ASN A 33 -5.12 6.90 -24.91
C ASN A 33 -5.13 5.86 -26.03
N GLU A 34 -3.98 5.42 -26.53
CA GLU A 34 -3.89 4.34 -27.53
C GLU A 34 -4.14 2.95 -26.91
N GLN A 35 -3.79 2.73 -25.64
CA GLN A 35 -4.14 1.49 -24.93
C GLN A 35 -5.64 1.34 -24.59
N VAL A 36 -6.44 2.41 -24.73
CA VAL A 36 -7.90 2.39 -24.48
C VAL A 36 -8.71 2.19 -25.79
N LYS A 37 -8.06 2.13 -26.97
CA LYS A 37 -8.74 1.93 -28.26
C LYS A 37 -8.43 0.58 -28.90
N GLY A 38 -8.92 -0.48 -28.26
CA GLY A 38 -8.87 -1.83 -28.81
C GLY A 38 -10.00 -2.71 -28.28
N GLY A 39 -11.27 -2.36 -28.57
CA GLY A 39 -12.39 -3.20 -28.15
C GLY A 39 -13.77 -2.63 -28.49
N THR A 40 -14.27 -3.03 -29.65
CA THR A 40 -15.69 -3.30 -29.98
C THR A 40 -16.81 -2.33 -29.56
N MET A 41 -17.40 -1.76 -30.61
CA MET A 41 -18.67 -1.05 -30.74
C MET A 41 -19.88 -1.83 -30.19
N MET A 42 -20.60 -1.31 -29.18
CA MET A 42 -22.06 -1.47 -29.07
C MET A 42 -22.73 -0.38 -28.19
N SER A 43 -23.55 0.42 -28.87
CA SER A 43 -24.81 1.07 -28.46
C SER A 43 -25.13 1.39 -26.99
N LYS A 44 -25.15 2.71 -26.72
CA LYS A 44 -26.25 3.50 -26.11
C LYS A 44 -27.23 2.77 -25.19
N LEU A 45 -27.07 2.95 -23.87
CA LEU A 45 -28.18 2.99 -22.91
C LEU A 45 -27.92 4.09 -21.87
N LYS A 46 -28.95 4.90 -21.58
CA LYS A 46 -28.92 6.04 -20.64
C LYS A 46 -29.03 5.54 -19.18
N PRO A 47 -28.49 6.27 -18.19
CA PRO A 47 -28.68 5.92 -16.78
C PRO A 47 -30.06 6.36 -16.30
N VAL A 48 -30.80 5.43 -15.69
CA VAL A 48 -32.04 5.72 -14.95
C VAL A 48 -31.69 5.72 -13.46
N TYR A 49 -31.85 6.89 -12.84
CA TYR A 49 -31.93 7.06 -11.41
C TYR A 49 -33.10 6.25 -10.84
N MET A 50 -32.86 5.51 -9.76
CA MET A 50 -33.86 5.34 -8.71
C MET A 50 -33.19 5.42 -7.34
N MET A 51 -33.55 6.47 -6.61
CA MET A 51 -33.47 6.50 -5.16
C MET A 51 -34.47 5.46 -4.60
N ALA A 52 -34.02 4.68 -3.63
CA ALA A 52 -34.89 4.15 -2.58
C ALA A 52 -34.10 4.16 -1.26
N ALA A 53 -34.37 5.17 -0.44
CA ALA A 53 -34.28 5.06 1.02
C ALA A 53 -35.16 3.87 1.45
N SER A 54 -34.94 3.07 2.48
CA SER A 54 -34.24 3.19 3.76
C SER A 54 -34.44 1.85 4.47
N VAL A 55 -33.59 1.51 5.46
CA VAL A 55 -33.96 1.07 6.83
C VAL A 55 -32.77 0.31 7.42
N ALA A 56 -32.16 0.90 8.44
CA ALA A 56 -31.27 0.22 9.36
C ALA A 56 -32.04 -0.84 10.14
N ALA A 57 -31.50 -2.07 10.17
CA ALA A 57 -31.77 -3.03 11.22
C ALA A 57 -30.47 -3.78 11.51
N VAL A 58 -29.86 -3.42 12.65
CA VAL A 58 -28.76 -4.11 13.29
C VAL A 58 -29.20 -5.54 13.62
N ALA A 59 -28.44 -6.53 13.17
CA ALA A 59 -28.45 -7.87 13.73
C ALA A 59 -27.02 -8.31 14.00
N LEU A 60 -26.60 -8.12 15.25
CA LEU A 60 -25.46 -8.79 15.88
C LEU A 60 -25.61 -10.30 15.69
N PHE A 61 -24.68 -10.94 14.99
CA PHE A 61 -24.50 -12.39 15.07
C PHE A 61 -23.16 -12.71 15.74
N PHE A 62 -23.17 -12.64 17.06
CA PHE A 62 -22.33 -13.51 17.87
C PHE A 62 -23.11 -14.79 18.11
N PHE A 63 -22.65 -15.93 17.59
CA PHE A 63 -22.88 -17.24 18.22
C PHE A 63 -21.76 -18.23 17.86
N ILE A 64 -20.85 -18.39 18.82
CA ILE A 64 -20.28 -19.63 19.36
C ILE A 64 -20.61 -20.90 18.56
N ILE A 65 -19.57 -21.62 18.11
CA ILE A 65 -19.63 -23.08 17.99
C ILE A 65 -18.51 -23.69 18.84
N LEU A 66 -18.89 -24.14 20.04
CA LEU A 66 -18.20 -25.18 20.79
C LEU A 66 -18.93 -26.51 20.54
N ASN A 67 -18.20 -27.47 19.98
CA ASN A 67 -18.36 -28.93 20.07
C ASN A 67 -19.77 -29.54 20.18
N THR A 68 -20.28 -30.10 19.09
CA THR A 68 -20.95 -31.41 19.12
C THR A 68 -20.57 -32.23 17.89
N ASN A 69 -20.33 -33.53 18.12
CA ASN A 69 -19.86 -34.50 17.15
C ASN A 69 -20.96 -34.95 16.16
N VAL A 70 -20.49 -35.38 14.98
CA VAL A 70 -21.12 -36.29 13.99
C VAL A 70 -22.15 -35.65 13.04
N VAL A 71 -21.78 -35.50 11.75
CA VAL A 71 -22.11 -36.42 10.63
C VAL A 71 -21.13 -36.13 9.47
N ASP A 72 -20.50 -37.18 8.96
CA ASP A 72 -19.52 -37.15 7.87
C ASP A 72 -20.08 -36.55 6.57
N ASN A 73 -19.34 -35.59 6.00
CA ASN A 73 -19.41 -35.28 4.57
C ASN A 73 -17.98 -34.99 4.08
N PRO A 74 -17.37 -35.86 3.24
CA PRO A 74 -16.01 -35.67 2.78
C PRO A 74 -16.06 -34.76 1.55
N ASN A 75 -15.83 -33.47 1.74
CA ASN A 75 -15.26 -32.52 0.77
C ASN A 75 -15.60 -31.08 1.19
N MET A 76 -14.97 -30.62 2.25
CA MET A 76 -14.63 -29.21 2.44
C MET A 76 -13.36 -29.23 3.28
N SER A 77 -12.21 -29.25 2.60
CA SER A 77 -10.92 -29.02 3.24
C SER A 77 -11.02 -27.69 3.96
N GLY A 78 -11.02 -27.72 5.29
CA GLY A 78 -10.78 -26.52 6.08
C GLY A 78 -9.44 -25.96 5.65
N ASP A 79 -9.44 -24.70 5.21
CA ASP A 79 -8.21 -23.98 4.90
C ASP A 79 -7.31 -24.03 6.13
N ASN A 80 -6.17 -24.72 6.00
CA ASN A 80 -5.16 -24.70 7.04
C ASN A 80 -4.55 -23.28 7.06
N PRO A 81 -4.70 -22.50 8.15
CA PRO A 81 -4.20 -21.12 8.23
C PRO A 81 -2.69 -21.03 7.97
N GLN A 82 -1.92 -22.07 8.34
CA GLN A 82 -0.47 -22.14 8.11
C GLN A 82 -0.10 -22.40 6.65
N GLN A 83 -0.92 -23.17 5.92
CA GLN A 83 -0.67 -23.43 4.50
C GLN A 83 -0.97 -22.18 3.66
N THR A 84 -2.02 -21.47 4.04
CA THR A 84 -2.47 -20.27 3.33
C THR A 84 -1.61 -19.04 3.66
N SER A 85 -0.95 -18.96 4.84
CA SER A 85 0.08 -17.93 5.11
C SER A 85 1.35 -18.21 4.30
N LYS A 86 1.81 -19.46 4.25
CA LYS A 86 2.99 -19.86 3.47
C LYS A 86 2.86 -19.47 2.00
N THR A 87 1.72 -19.72 1.36
CA THR A 87 1.52 -19.34 -0.05
C THR A 87 1.53 -17.83 -0.27
N TYR A 88 1.10 -17.04 0.73
CA TYR A 88 1.17 -15.58 0.64
C TYR A 88 2.62 -15.07 0.82
N VAL A 89 3.38 -15.66 1.74
CA VAL A 89 4.82 -15.34 1.90
C VAL A 89 5.60 -15.71 0.63
N GLU A 90 5.29 -16.84 -0.01
CA GLU A 90 5.85 -17.21 -1.32
C GLU A 90 5.47 -16.22 -2.44
N PHE A 91 4.31 -15.55 -2.34
CA PHE A 91 3.96 -14.44 -3.24
C PHE A 91 4.82 -13.21 -2.95
N LEU A 92 4.98 -12.83 -1.68
CA LEU A 92 5.84 -11.70 -1.28
C LEU A 92 7.30 -11.92 -1.67
N GLY A 93 7.82 -13.15 -1.57
CA GLY A 93 9.19 -13.49 -1.97
C GLY A 93 9.46 -13.39 -3.47
N LYS A 94 8.42 -13.29 -4.32
CA LYS A 94 8.57 -13.03 -5.76
C LYS A 94 8.69 -11.54 -6.09
N ILE A 95 8.58 -10.67 -5.09
CA ILE A 95 8.66 -9.22 -5.26
C ILE A 95 10.13 -8.81 -5.22
N GLU A 96 10.66 -8.38 -6.36
CA GLU A 96 12.05 -7.98 -6.56
C GLU A 96 12.32 -6.56 -6.02
N VAL A 97 12.36 -6.39 -4.69
CA VAL A 97 12.52 -5.07 -4.05
C VAL A 97 13.86 -4.39 -4.35
N HIS A 98 14.92 -5.17 -4.65
CA HIS A 98 16.27 -4.65 -4.92
C HIS A 98 16.51 -4.20 -6.38
N GLU A 99 15.74 -4.69 -7.35
CA GLU A 99 16.10 -4.54 -8.78
C GLU A 99 15.77 -3.17 -9.39
N GLN A 100 15.04 -2.32 -8.67
CA GLN A 100 14.44 -1.10 -9.25
C GLN A 100 14.86 0.19 -8.53
N ILE A 101 15.65 0.09 -7.46
CA ILE A 101 16.14 1.26 -6.73
C ILE A 101 17.62 1.44 -7.04
N ASN A 102 17.97 2.58 -7.66
CA ASN A 102 19.37 2.97 -7.73
C ASN A 102 19.83 3.39 -6.31
N PRO A 103 20.77 2.65 -5.70
CA PRO A 103 21.19 2.83 -4.30
C PRO A 103 21.91 4.16 -4.04
N GLU A 104 22.57 4.73 -5.05
CA GLU A 104 23.18 6.06 -4.96
C GLU A 104 22.14 7.17 -4.93
N THR A 105 21.00 6.91 -5.58
CA THR A 105 19.91 7.85 -5.61
C THR A 105 18.88 7.62 -4.53
N ALA A 106 18.90 6.53 -3.73
CA ALA A 106 17.85 6.06 -2.78
C ALA A 106 17.39 7.05 -1.67
N PHE A 107 17.57 8.34 -1.92
CA PHE A 107 16.60 9.41 -1.74
C PHE A 107 16.32 9.76 -0.30
N ILE A 108 17.36 10.39 0.28
CA ILE A 108 17.18 11.51 1.20
C ILE A 108 16.22 12.53 0.53
N GLY A 109 14.91 12.42 0.80
CA GLY A 109 13.92 13.48 0.54
C GLY A 109 13.21 13.54 -0.83
N ASN A 110 13.23 12.53 -1.71
CA ASN A 110 12.46 12.57 -2.97
C ASN A 110 11.20 11.70 -2.92
N ALA A 111 10.06 12.33 -2.63
CA ALA A 111 8.75 11.69 -2.64
C ALA A 111 8.43 10.99 -3.98
N GLY A 112 8.90 11.51 -5.12
CA GLY A 112 8.62 10.93 -6.43
C GLY A 112 9.19 9.52 -6.62
N SER A 113 10.37 9.27 -6.05
CA SER A 113 11.01 7.96 -6.12
C SER A 113 10.37 6.95 -5.18
N LEU A 114 9.94 7.38 -3.98
CA LEU A 114 9.16 6.53 -3.06
C LEU A 114 7.80 6.17 -3.65
N ILE A 115 7.11 7.12 -4.28
CA ILE A 115 5.86 6.88 -5.01
C ILE A 115 6.09 5.86 -6.13
N THR A 116 7.17 6.01 -6.89
CA THR A 116 7.51 5.10 -7.99
C THR A 116 7.84 3.70 -7.46
N PHE A 117 8.62 3.61 -6.38
CA PHE A 117 8.97 2.35 -5.73
C PHE A 117 7.71 1.61 -5.27
N HIS A 118 6.84 2.29 -4.52
CA HIS A 118 5.58 1.69 -4.06
C HIS A 118 4.70 1.28 -5.25
N GLY A 119 4.42 2.22 -6.16
CA GLY A 119 3.48 2.02 -7.27
C GLY A 119 3.88 0.93 -8.26
N ASN A 120 5.17 0.55 -8.30
CA ASN A 120 5.66 -0.50 -9.20
C ASN A 120 5.80 -1.85 -8.50
N ILE A 121 6.22 -1.87 -7.25
CA ILE A 121 6.82 -3.06 -6.63
C ILE A 121 6.01 -3.56 -5.45
N LEU A 122 5.62 -2.66 -4.55
CA LEU A 122 5.08 -3.07 -3.26
C LEU A 122 3.65 -3.63 -3.39
N PRO A 123 3.30 -4.65 -2.57
CA PRO A 123 1.93 -5.10 -2.45
C PRO A 123 1.04 -3.93 -1.97
N GLY A 124 -0.20 -3.88 -2.48
CA GLY A 124 -1.11 -2.77 -2.23
C GLY A 124 -1.05 -1.64 -3.26
N LYS A 125 -0.11 -1.66 -4.22
CA LYS A 125 0.03 -0.63 -5.27
C LYS A 125 -1.24 -0.33 -6.05
N TYR A 126 -2.09 -1.34 -6.28
CA TYR A 126 -3.36 -1.17 -7.01
C TYR A 126 -4.43 -0.41 -6.22
N TYR A 127 -4.24 -0.30 -4.91
CA TYR A 127 -5.12 0.41 -3.99
C TYR A 127 -4.51 1.73 -3.52
N ALA A 128 -3.30 2.08 -3.96
CA ALA A 128 -2.64 3.33 -3.57
C ALA A 128 -3.46 4.55 -4.02
N ASP A 129 -3.90 5.34 -3.04
CA ASP A 129 -4.67 6.58 -3.25
C ASP A 129 -3.85 7.84 -2.93
N GLY A 130 -2.60 7.65 -2.52
CA GLY A 130 -1.66 8.75 -2.31
C GLY A 130 -0.53 8.35 -1.38
N MET A 131 0.57 9.09 -1.48
CA MET A 131 1.67 9.01 -0.54
C MET A 131 2.15 10.42 -0.24
N GLU A 132 2.32 10.71 1.05
CA GLU A 132 2.85 11.97 1.52
C GLU A 132 4.13 11.71 2.31
N LEU A 133 5.10 12.60 2.14
CA LEU A 133 6.33 12.57 2.91
C LEU A 133 6.25 13.68 3.96
N GLU A 134 6.31 13.29 5.23
CA GLU A 134 6.43 14.23 6.35
C GLU A 134 7.90 14.63 6.46
N THR A 135 8.20 15.91 6.24
CA THR A 135 9.58 16.44 6.27
C THR A 135 9.69 17.73 7.07
N SER A 136 8.76 17.98 8.01
CA SER A 136 8.84 19.20 8.83
C SER A 136 10.10 19.18 9.71
N GLU A 137 10.74 20.34 9.89
CA GLU A 137 11.97 20.46 10.67
C GLU A 137 11.77 20.07 12.15
N ASP A 138 10.53 20.17 12.65
CA ASP A 138 10.15 19.93 14.04
C ASP A 138 9.56 18.53 14.29
N ALA A 139 9.42 17.68 13.27
CA ALA A 139 8.86 16.33 13.40
C ALA A 139 9.81 15.27 12.82
N PRO A 140 9.73 14.01 13.30
CA PRO A 140 10.44 12.92 12.66
C PRO A 140 10.02 12.81 11.19
N MET A 141 10.98 12.54 10.31
CA MET A 141 10.68 12.35 8.89
C MET A 141 9.98 11.00 8.70
N GLY A 142 8.94 10.96 7.88
CA GLY A 142 8.15 9.73 7.73
C GLY A 142 7.27 9.72 6.49
N ILE A 143 6.57 8.60 6.31
CA ILE A 143 5.70 8.35 5.15
C ILE A 143 4.26 8.22 5.64
N ASN A 144 3.32 8.91 5.02
CA ASN A 144 1.90 8.63 5.14
C ASN A 144 1.43 7.98 3.83
N MET A 145 1.16 6.68 3.87
CA MET A 145 0.71 5.90 2.73
C MET A 145 -0.80 5.68 2.81
N ASN A 146 -1.52 6.17 1.82
CA ASN A 146 -2.98 6.12 1.76
C ASN A 146 -3.44 5.05 0.77
N TYR A 147 -4.37 4.20 1.20
CA TYR A 147 -5.01 3.20 0.37
C TYR A 147 -6.52 3.36 0.38
N LEU A 148 -7.13 3.18 -0.79
CA LEU A 148 -8.58 3.10 -0.97
C LEU A 148 -8.94 1.72 -1.52
N ILE A 149 -9.53 0.87 -0.68
CA ILE A 149 -10.01 -0.45 -1.06
C ILE A 149 -11.36 -0.29 -1.77
N ASN A 150 -11.36 -0.48 -3.08
CA ASN A 150 -12.55 -0.54 -3.91
C ASN A 150 -12.45 -1.73 -4.88
N GLU A 151 -13.56 -2.08 -5.52
CA GLU A 151 -13.58 -3.16 -6.52
C GLU A 151 -13.16 -2.67 -7.93
N ASP A 152 -12.95 -1.37 -8.10
CA ASP A 152 -12.73 -0.69 -9.39
C ASP A 152 -11.24 -0.58 -9.77
N ASN A 153 -10.40 -1.53 -9.35
CA ASN A 153 -8.98 -1.58 -9.71
C ASN A 153 -8.60 -2.86 -10.48
N SER A 154 -7.35 -2.94 -10.91
CA SER A 154 -6.83 -4.04 -11.73
C SER A 154 -6.19 -5.18 -10.93
N ALA A 155 -6.30 -5.19 -9.59
CA ALA A 155 -5.71 -6.20 -8.73
C ALA A 155 -6.32 -7.60 -8.99
N LYS A 156 -5.46 -8.62 -8.98
CA LYS A 156 -5.84 -10.02 -9.25
C LYS A 156 -5.08 -10.98 -8.34
N GLY A 157 -5.66 -12.14 -8.05
CA GLY A 157 -5.00 -13.13 -7.19
C GLY A 157 -4.65 -12.53 -5.83
N PHE A 158 -3.44 -12.79 -5.34
CA PHE A 158 -2.98 -12.26 -4.05
C PHE A 158 -2.95 -10.73 -3.98
N ASP A 159 -2.75 -10.02 -5.10
CA ASP A 159 -2.83 -8.56 -5.11
C ASP A 159 -4.21 -8.06 -4.66
N ARG A 160 -5.28 -8.82 -4.90
CA ARG A 160 -6.65 -8.47 -4.44
C ARG A 160 -6.86 -8.75 -2.96
N GLU A 161 -6.04 -9.60 -2.37
CA GLU A 161 -6.19 -10.10 -1.00
C GLU A 161 -5.21 -9.46 -0.02
N VAL A 162 -4.36 -8.53 -0.46
CA VAL A 162 -3.28 -7.92 0.35
C VAL A 162 -3.76 -7.25 1.64
N PHE A 163 -5.00 -6.73 1.65
CA PHE A 163 -5.64 -6.11 2.80
C PHE A 163 -6.76 -6.97 3.42
N SER A 164 -6.83 -8.26 3.09
CA SER A 164 -7.65 -9.18 3.85
C SER A 164 -7.13 -9.29 5.28
N GLU A 165 -8.00 -9.57 6.25
CA GLU A 165 -7.64 -9.72 7.68
C GLU A 165 -6.43 -10.64 7.87
N LYS A 166 -6.36 -11.71 7.09
CA LYS A 166 -5.29 -12.69 7.15
C LYS A 166 -3.95 -12.18 6.59
N ASN A 167 -3.97 -11.45 5.48
CA ASN A 167 -2.74 -11.04 4.78
C ASN A 167 -2.23 -9.67 5.22
N LEU A 168 -3.11 -8.84 5.81
CA LEU A 168 -2.80 -7.49 6.26
C LEU A 168 -1.54 -7.42 7.16
N PRO A 169 -1.36 -8.26 8.19
CA PRO A 169 -0.15 -8.25 9.02
C PRO A 169 1.15 -8.38 8.22
N TYR A 170 1.17 -9.35 7.30
CA TYR A 170 2.32 -9.63 6.43
C TYR A 170 2.57 -8.48 5.46
N THR A 171 1.50 -7.93 4.87
CA THR A 171 1.60 -6.79 3.94
C THR A 171 2.20 -5.56 4.62
N LEU A 172 1.73 -5.22 5.83
CA LEU A 172 2.22 -4.07 6.57
C LEU A 172 3.69 -4.26 6.97
N LEU A 173 4.05 -5.43 7.50
CA LEU A 173 5.42 -5.73 7.90
C LEU A 173 6.38 -5.73 6.70
N PHE A 174 6.00 -6.36 5.60
CA PHE A 174 6.81 -6.37 4.37
C PHE A 174 7.00 -4.95 3.83
N ASN A 175 5.93 -4.17 3.70
CA ASN A 175 6.01 -2.79 3.19
C ASN A 175 6.83 -1.89 4.12
N ALA A 176 6.66 -1.98 5.44
CA ALA A 176 7.43 -1.21 6.40
C ALA A 176 8.92 -1.58 6.33
N THR A 177 9.25 -2.87 6.31
CA THR A 177 10.63 -3.35 6.18
C THR A 177 11.26 -2.83 4.89
N ALA A 178 10.57 -2.94 3.76
CA ALA A 178 11.04 -2.42 2.47
C ALA A 178 11.24 -0.89 2.52
N TYR A 179 10.28 -0.14 3.07
CA TYR A 179 10.43 1.31 3.21
C TYR A 179 11.66 1.66 4.04
N PHE A 180 11.85 1.10 5.22
CA PHE A 180 12.99 1.48 6.07
C PHE A 180 14.34 0.98 5.55
N THR A 181 14.35 -0.11 4.80
CA THR A 181 15.55 -0.61 4.08
C THR A 181 16.01 0.41 3.03
N PHE A 182 15.07 1.01 2.30
CA PHE A 182 15.38 1.86 1.15
C PHE A 182 15.19 3.36 1.37
N PHE A 183 14.57 3.78 2.47
CA PHE A 183 14.35 5.18 2.86
C PHE A 183 15.15 5.54 4.11
N LYS A 184 16.38 6.02 3.91
CA LYS A 184 17.39 6.17 4.97
C LYS A 184 16.99 7.03 6.16
N ASN A 185 16.16 8.05 5.94
CA ASN A 185 15.81 9.04 6.96
C ASN A 185 14.37 8.87 7.47
N GLY A 186 13.66 7.83 7.04
CA GLY A 186 12.33 7.54 7.54
C GLY A 186 12.39 6.96 8.95
N GLU A 187 11.72 7.61 9.88
CA GLU A 187 11.55 7.18 11.27
C GLU A 187 10.20 6.48 11.48
N PHE A 188 9.20 6.79 10.66
CA PHE A 188 7.89 6.14 10.71
C PHE A 188 7.26 5.96 9.33
N VAL A 189 6.33 5.01 9.26
CA VAL A 189 5.35 4.86 8.18
C VAL A 189 3.97 4.70 8.79
N ASN A 190 3.03 5.55 8.36
CA ASN A 190 1.61 5.40 8.64
C ASN A 190 0.93 4.80 7.42
N PHE A 191 0.18 3.72 7.63
CA PHE A 191 -0.66 3.10 6.61
C PHE A 191 -2.12 3.45 6.90
N HIS A 192 -2.70 4.33 6.09
CA HIS A 192 -4.11 4.70 6.14
C HIS A 192 -4.89 3.85 5.15
N ILE A 193 -5.65 2.89 5.65
CA ILE A 193 -6.42 1.94 4.83
C ILE A 193 -7.89 2.30 4.95
N ASN A 194 -8.46 2.84 3.87
CA ASN A 194 -9.88 3.17 3.76
C ASN A 194 -10.63 2.06 3.02
N ASP A 195 -11.59 1.41 3.66
CA ASP A 195 -12.41 0.33 3.07
C ASP A 195 -13.74 0.80 2.46
N GLY A 196 -13.91 2.12 2.34
CA GLY A 196 -15.14 2.78 1.89
C GLY A 196 -16.13 3.09 3.02
N MET A 197 -15.95 2.51 4.22
CA MET A 197 -16.75 2.80 5.42
C MET A 197 -15.93 3.52 6.48
N GLU A 198 -14.71 3.05 6.74
CA GLU A 198 -13.82 3.61 7.75
C GLU A 198 -12.36 3.62 7.28
N THR A 199 -11.57 4.52 7.87
CA THR A 199 -10.11 4.55 7.69
C THR A 199 -9.43 4.00 8.93
N LYS A 200 -8.72 2.87 8.78
CA LYS A 200 -7.83 2.34 9.81
C LYS A 200 -6.42 2.86 9.59
N THR A 201 -5.77 3.30 10.66
CA THR A 201 -4.39 3.77 10.60
C THR A 201 -3.50 2.81 11.38
N TYR A 202 -2.46 2.32 10.74
CA TYR A 202 -1.41 1.52 11.37
C TYR A 202 -0.10 2.30 11.32
N SER A 203 0.47 2.59 12.47
CA SER A 203 1.74 3.31 12.59
C SER A 203 2.85 2.35 12.93
N VAL A 204 3.90 2.37 12.11
CA VAL A 204 5.11 1.54 12.31
C VAL A 204 6.31 2.47 12.38
N THR A 205 7.17 2.28 13.37
CA THR A 205 8.44 3.01 13.48
C THR A 205 9.61 2.17 12.99
N ARG A 206 10.70 2.84 12.60
CA ARG A 206 11.98 2.20 12.28
C ARG A 206 12.47 1.37 13.46
N GLU A 207 12.39 1.92 14.68
CA GLU A 207 12.81 1.24 15.91
C GLU A 207 12.08 -0.11 16.12
N GLN A 208 10.79 -0.19 15.81
CA GLN A 208 10.03 -1.45 15.92
C GLN A 208 10.54 -2.50 14.94
N ILE A 209 10.82 -2.08 13.70
CA ILE A 209 11.34 -2.95 12.65
C ILE A 209 12.77 -3.40 12.98
N GLU A 210 13.65 -2.48 13.37
CA GLU A 210 15.03 -2.80 13.75
C GLU A 210 15.10 -3.64 15.03
N GLY A 211 14.16 -3.44 15.96
CA GLY A 211 13.99 -4.30 17.14
C GLY A 211 13.56 -5.73 16.79
N LEU A 212 12.72 -5.90 15.77
CA LEU A 212 12.30 -7.21 15.28
C LEU A 212 13.45 -7.99 14.61
N TYR A 213 14.33 -7.30 13.88
CA TYR A 213 15.48 -7.92 13.20
C TYR A 213 16.78 -7.89 14.02
N GLU A 214 16.79 -7.21 15.16
CA GLU A 214 17.96 -6.96 16.02
C GLU A 214 19.15 -6.31 15.28
N LYS A 215 18.88 -5.51 14.24
CA LYS A 215 19.89 -4.86 13.38
C LYS A 215 19.33 -3.65 12.64
N ASP A 216 20.23 -2.85 12.06
CA ASP A 216 19.85 -1.79 11.12
C ASP A 216 19.28 -2.42 9.84
N VAL A 217 18.04 -2.08 9.50
CA VAL A 217 17.37 -2.62 8.32
C VAL A 217 17.94 -2.10 7.00
N GLN A 218 18.72 -1.02 7.01
CA GLN A 218 19.45 -0.58 5.82
C GLN A 218 20.54 -1.57 5.41
N ASP A 219 20.98 -2.46 6.30
CA ASP A 219 21.92 -3.52 5.94
C ASP A 219 21.35 -4.46 4.86
N PHE A 220 20.02 -4.59 4.78
CA PHE A 220 19.37 -5.36 3.74
C PHE A 220 19.42 -4.70 2.36
N GLN A 221 19.76 -3.40 2.25
CA GLN A 221 19.73 -2.65 0.99
C GLN A 221 20.63 -3.28 -0.09
N SER A 222 21.79 -3.81 0.32
CA SER A 222 22.78 -4.39 -0.59
C SER A 222 22.99 -5.89 -0.43
N ASP A 223 22.38 -6.48 0.61
CA ASP A 223 22.53 -7.88 0.95
C ASP A 223 21.23 -8.64 0.68
N LEU A 224 21.07 -9.10 -0.57
CA LEU A 224 19.94 -9.92 -0.99
C LEU A 224 19.86 -11.24 -0.21
N GLN A 225 21.01 -11.80 0.19
CA GLN A 225 21.02 -13.03 0.95
C GLN A 225 20.46 -12.81 2.36
N ALA A 226 20.86 -11.72 3.02
CA ALA A 226 20.30 -11.34 4.31
C ALA A 226 18.80 -11.03 4.21
N TRP A 227 18.34 -10.37 3.14
CA TRP A 227 16.91 -10.18 2.91
C TRP A 227 16.15 -11.52 2.85
N GLU A 228 16.62 -12.46 2.03
CA GLU A 228 15.94 -13.75 1.89
C GLU A 228 15.94 -14.53 3.22
N GLN A 229 17.08 -14.63 3.89
CA GLN A 229 17.20 -15.45 5.10
C GLN A 229 16.51 -14.81 6.32
N GLU A 230 16.68 -13.51 6.53
CA GLU A 230 16.22 -12.84 7.74
C GLU A 230 14.80 -12.29 7.59
N VAL A 231 14.48 -11.66 6.47
CA VAL A 231 13.15 -11.08 6.23
C VAL A 231 12.17 -12.17 5.80
N MET A 232 12.49 -12.93 4.76
CA MET A 232 11.55 -13.90 4.19
C MET A 232 11.46 -15.17 5.05
N GLU A 233 12.58 -15.86 5.29
CA GLU A 233 12.59 -17.18 5.94
C GLU A 233 12.45 -17.12 7.46
N ASN A 234 13.11 -16.18 8.15
CA ASN A 234 13.12 -16.15 9.63
C ASN A 234 11.99 -15.33 10.24
N VAL A 235 11.52 -14.26 9.58
CA VAL A 235 10.47 -13.38 10.10
C VAL A 235 9.14 -13.63 9.42
N LEU A 236 9.04 -13.49 8.09
CA LEU A 236 7.74 -13.60 7.42
C LEU A 236 7.18 -15.03 7.36
N MET A 237 8.01 -16.08 7.37
CA MET A 237 7.51 -17.46 7.50
C MET A 237 7.11 -17.84 8.93
N ASP A 238 7.54 -17.07 9.94
CA ASP A 238 7.17 -17.28 11.33
C ASP A 238 5.89 -16.50 11.66
N SER A 239 4.75 -17.19 11.63
CA SER A 239 3.45 -16.55 11.87
C SER A 239 3.36 -15.88 13.23
N ASP A 240 4.05 -16.41 14.25
CA ASP A 240 3.96 -15.89 15.61
C ASP A 240 4.65 -14.53 15.68
N LYS A 241 5.84 -14.39 15.08
CA LYS A 241 6.52 -13.09 14.98
C LYS A 241 5.71 -12.04 14.23
N VAL A 242 5.05 -12.42 13.14
CA VAL A 242 4.20 -11.51 12.36
C VAL A 242 3.00 -11.04 13.18
N GLN A 243 2.35 -11.94 13.91
CA GLN A 243 1.20 -11.59 14.75
C GLN A 243 1.58 -10.80 15.99
N ASP A 244 2.71 -11.11 16.61
CA ASP A 244 3.24 -10.36 17.76
C ASP A 244 3.54 -8.91 17.34
N PHE A 245 4.22 -8.72 16.20
CA PHE A 245 4.45 -7.39 15.63
C PHE A 245 3.13 -6.67 15.33
N PHE A 246 2.17 -7.35 14.71
CA PHE A 246 0.87 -6.75 14.37
C PHE A 246 0.06 -6.34 15.61
N THR A 247 0.13 -7.13 16.68
CA THR A 247 -0.48 -6.82 17.98
C THR A 247 0.19 -5.60 18.61
N GLU A 248 1.52 -5.48 18.50
CA GLU A 248 2.25 -4.32 19.02
C GLU A 248 1.80 -3.01 18.37
N ILE A 249 1.66 -2.99 17.04
CA ILE A 249 1.29 -1.76 16.30
C ILE A 249 -0.19 -1.41 16.40
N THR A 250 -1.05 -2.35 16.80
CA THR A 250 -2.49 -2.12 17.01
C THR A 250 -2.82 -1.73 18.45
N SER A 251 -2.07 -2.22 19.43
CA SER A 251 -2.29 -1.92 20.85
C SER A 251 -1.87 -0.52 21.28
N LYS A 252 -0.99 0.16 20.52
CA LYS A 252 -0.60 1.55 20.77
C LYS A 252 -1.58 2.59 20.19
N GLY A 253 -2.63 2.15 19.49
CA GLY A 253 -3.64 3.02 18.87
C GLY A 253 -4.90 3.28 19.72
N GLU A 254 -4.99 2.69 20.92
CA GLU A 254 -6.04 2.92 21.93
C GLU A 254 -5.54 3.75 23.11
#